data_AF-F2I232-F1
#
_entry.id   AF-F2I232-F1
#
_cell.length_a   1.000
_cell.length_b   1.000
_cell.length_c   1.000
_cell.angle_alpha   90.00
_cell.angle_beta   90.00
_cell.angle_gamma   90.00
#
_symmetry.space_group_name_H-M   'P 1'
#
loop_
_entity.id
_entity.type
_entity.pdbx_description
1 polymer ?
#
loop_
_entity_poly.entity_id
_entity_poly.type
_entity_poly.pdbx_seq_one_letter_code
_entity_poly.pdbx_strand_id
1 'polypeptide(L)'
;MIEFFFIFLQLLFFICAFSNFPRMHIGNFSIGDKNYFIVNICISCILFINLLLFLSFFQINYLFVLIILILIASFNFIQIIKQFKFFNSFVFCFIFITSVFFIMIASQVELGWDAQEVWNLKVQNFFYKKNFWDLKDTSFPSYPFAGTLPWFFFWKYSYLQHEYFGRLFYIFLYLAALFMAIKPKNSFNLNALLTLLIIIIATFKIDYFLGYQEYLIFSIIVAAIFFIMNQPKQNTYFLILLLLIFNSLIWIKNEGVLFGFIIIFFSYYYNKFSFRFNIILTLSAVFLLLLKHYLFYKSIGASEGMSLNFLIYQNFLQNIVQIVFYFIVNSFKHPIWVLIIFFLFFIKNKNDNCFRYLFLILCASYIFIYLSLAGDIKWFLSNSSDRYMLMCSAFFVPFISQKIIRILESYK
;
A
#
# COMPACT_ATOMS: atom_id res chain seq x y z
N MET A 1 29.75 10.24 -1.41
CA MET A 1 29.72 10.14 -2.89
C MET A 1 29.35 8.74 -3.38
N ILE A 2 30.02 7.69 -2.90
CA ILE A 2 29.69 6.28 -3.26
C ILE A 2 28.25 5.90 -2.88
N GLU A 3 27.78 6.33 -1.71
CA GLU A 3 26.42 6.06 -1.24
C GLU A 3 25.33 6.64 -2.16
N PHE A 4 25.45 7.91 -2.56
CA PHE A 4 24.55 8.55 -3.52
C PHE A 4 24.49 7.79 -4.85
N PHE A 5 25.63 7.30 -5.34
CA PHE A 5 25.68 6.49 -6.55
C PHE A 5 24.87 5.19 -6.39
N PHE A 6 25.03 4.47 -5.28
CA PHE A 6 24.28 3.23 -5.03
C PHE A 6 22.80 3.47 -4.75
N ILE A 7 22.43 4.58 -4.12
CA ILE A 7 21.02 4.98 -3.98
C ILE A 7 20.38 5.19 -5.36
N PHE A 8 21.07 5.89 -6.27
CA PHE A 8 20.59 6.08 -7.63
C PHE A 8 20.55 4.78 -8.44
N LEU A 9 21.57 3.92 -8.28
CA LEU A 9 21.59 2.60 -8.89
C LEU A 9 20.40 1.74 -8.41
N GLN A 10 20.04 1.80 -7.13
CA GLN A 10 18.88 1.10 -6.58
C GLN A 10 17.57 1.58 -7.23
N LEU A 11 17.43 2.89 -7.46
CA LEU A 11 16.28 3.46 -8.16
C LEU A 11 16.20 2.94 -9.60
N LEU A 12 17.31 2.97 -10.34
CA LEU A 12 17.35 2.42 -11.70
C LEU A 12 17.02 0.93 -11.71
N PHE A 13 17.54 0.17 -10.75
CA PHE A 13 17.24 -1.24 -10.60
C PHE A 13 15.74 -1.47 -10.35
N PHE A 14 15.10 -0.75 -9.43
CA PHE A 14 13.65 -0.86 -9.20
C PHE A 14 12.84 -0.54 -10.45
N ILE A 15 13.18 0.54 -11.16
CA ILE A 15 12.49 0.91 -12.40
C ILE A 15 12.61 -0.21 -13.44
N CYS A 16 13.81 -0.73 -13.65
CA CYS A 16 14.03 -1.80 -14.62
C CYS A 16 13.36 -3.11 -14.19
N ALA A 17 13.46 -3.50 -12.91
CA ALA A 17 12.89 -4.74 -12.40
C ALA A 17 11.34 -4.76 -12.47
N PHE A 18 10.69 -3.62 -12.21
CA PHE A 18 9.23 -3.57 -12.05
C PHE A 18 8.46 -2.96 -13.24
N SER A 19 9.13 -2.38 -14.24
CA SER A 19 8.47 -1.69 -15.36
C SER A 19 7.68 -2.57 -16.32
N ASN A 20 8.17 -3.77 -16.64
CA ASN A 20 7.69 -4.57 -17.78
C ASN A 20 7.50 -6.07 -17.43
N PHE A 21 7.23 -6.40 -16.17
CA PHE A 21 6.78 -7.76 -15.81
C PHE A 21 5.62 -8.12 -16.75
N PRO A 22 5.59 -9.34 -17.35
CA PRO A 22 4.95 -9.62 -18.64
C PRO A 22 3.63 -8.89 -18.73
N ARG A 23 3.37 -8.22 -19.86
CA ARG A 23 2.07 -7.63 -20.25
C ARG A 23 1.01 -8.72 -20.11
N MET A 24 0.64 -9.04 -18.87
CA MET A 24 -0.52 -9.81 -18.57
C MET A 24 -1.60 -8.95 -19.18
N HIS A 25 -2.41 -9.57 -20.04
CA HIS A 25 -3.61 -8.96 -20.56
C HIS A 25 -4.62 -8.78 -19.41
N ILE A 26 -4.20 -8.13 -18.31
CA ILE A 26 -5.03 -7.44 -17.33
C ILE A 26 -5.71 -6.36 -18.18
N GLY A 27 -6.80 -6.79 -18.81
CA GLY A 27 -7.35 -6.25 -20.04
C GLY A 27 -7.38 -4.73 -20.09
N ASN A 28 -7.25 -4.19 -21.31
CA ASN A 28 -7.25 -2.78 -21.69
C ASN A 28 -7.82 -1.88 -20.59
N PHE A 29 -6.98 -1.51 -19.61
CA PHE A 29 -7.38 -0.49 -18.65
C PHE A 29 -7.77 0.74 -19.49
N SER A 30 -8.79 1.48 -19.07
CA SER A 30 -9.20 2.69 -19.79
C SER A 30 -8.22 3.86 -19.54
N ILE A 31 -6.92 3.61 -19.67
CA ILE A 31 -5.81 4.47 -19.29
C ILE A 31 -5.00 4.80 -20.54
N GLY A 32 -4.42 6.00 -20.62
CA GLY A 32 -3.52 6.36 -21.72
C GLY A 32 -2.14 5.70 -21.58
N ASP A 33 -1.46 5.47 -22.70
CA ASP A 33 -0.19 4.72 -22.82
C ASP A 33 0.90 5.07 -21.78
N LYS A 34 0.97 6.33 -21.34
CA LYS A 34 2.00 6.82 -20.40
C LYS A 34 1.79 6.34 -18.96
N ASN A 35 0.54 6.22 -18.53
CA ASN A 35 0.22 5.76 -17.18
C ASN A 35 0.39 4.24 -17.05
N TYR A 36 0.40 3.49 -18.16
CA TYR A 36 0.63 2.05 -18.13
C TYR A 36 1.99 1.69 -17.54
N PHE A 37 3.02 2.53 -17.69
CA PHE A 37 4.33 2.29 -17.08
C PHE A 37 4.25 2.16 -15.56
N ILE A 38 3.69 3.18 -14.90
CA ILE A 38 3.63 3.26 -13.45
C ILE A 38 2.60 2.24 -12.93
N VAL A 39 1.54 1.99 -13.70
CA VAL A 39 0.58 0.89 -13.43
C VAL A 39 1.30 -0.45 -13.38
N ASN A 40 2.15 -0.75 -14.37
CA ASN A 40 2.91 -1.99 -14.40
C ASN A 40 3.88 -2.08 -13.22
N ILE A 41 4.54 -0.98 -12.83
CA ILE A 41 5.37 -0.94 -11.63
C ILE A 41 4.56 -1.36 -10.40
N CYS A 42 3.39 -0.75 -10.18
CA CYS A 42 2.56 -1.07 -9.03
C CYS A 42 2.11 -2.54 -9.02
N ILE A 43 1.66 -3.07 -10.17
CA ILE A 43 1.26 -4.48 -10.31
C ILE A 43 2.45 -5.41 -10.03
N SER A 44 3.62 -5.11 -10.59
CA SER A 44 4.84 -5.90 -10.42
C SER A 44 5.33 -5.90 -8.98
N CYS A 45 5.23 -4.77 -8.28
CA CYS A 45 5.53 -4.71 -6.85
C CYS A 45 4.54 -5.54 -6.02
N ILE A 46 3.23 -5.52 -6.31
CA ILE A 46 2.24 -6.36 -5.62
C ILE A 46 2.52 -7.85 -5.86
N LEU A 47 2.87 -8.23 -7.09
CA LEU A 47 3.29 -9.60 -7.42
C LEU A 47 4.55 -9.99 -6.66
N PHE A 48 5.54 -9.10 -6.61
CA PHE A 48 6.79 -9.33 -5.90
C PHE A 48 6.58 -9.56 -4.40
N ILE A 49 5.73 -8.76 -3.75
CA ILE A 49 5.38 -8.95 -2.33
C ILE A 49 4.74 -10.33 -2.11
N ASN A 50 3.81 -10.73 -2.98
CA ASN A 50 3.15 -12.04 -2.90
C ASN A 50 4.12 -13.20 -3.21
N LEU A 51 5.06 -13.01 -4.12
CA LEU A 51 6.12 -13.98 -4.41
C LEU A 51 7.01 -14.18 -3.18
N LEU A 52 7.51 -13.09 -2.59
CA LEU A 52 8.32 -13.19 -1.36
C LEU A 52 7.53 -13.87 -0.23
N LEU A 53 6.25 -13.51 -0.07
CA LEU A 53 5.38 -14.14 0.93
C LEU A 53 5.26 -15.64 0.69
N PHE A 54 4.99 -16.07 -0.54
CA PHE A 54 4.91 -17.50 -0.86
C PHE A 54 6.23 -18.21 -0.55
N LEU A 55 7.37 -17.63 -0.95
CA LEU A 55 8.69 -18.21 -0.72
C LEU A 55 9.07 -18.27 0.77
N SER A 56 8.53 -17.37 1.59
CA SER A 56 8.84 -17.29 3.03
C SER A 56 8.41 -18.51 3.84
N PHE A 57 7.46 -19.31 3.32
CA PHE A 57 7.06 -20.57 3.95
C PHE A 57 8.06 -21.71 3.73
N PHE A 58 9.03 -21.52 2.84
CA PHE A 58 10.02 -22.51 2.46
C PHE A 58 11.44 -22.04 2.84
N GLN A 59 12.37 -22.99 3.04
CA GLN A 59 13.79 -22.68 3.27
C GLN A 59 14.52 -22.42 1.95
N ILE A 60 14.08 -21.40 1.21
CA ILE A 60 14.66 -21.04 -0.10
C ILE A 60 15.76 -19.99 0.06
N ASN A 61 16.84 -20.13 -0.71
CA ASN A 61 17.86 -19.09 -0.80
C ASN A 61 17.36 -17.94 -1.70
N TYR A 62 17.05 -16.80 -1.08
CA TYR A 62 16.57 -15.60 -1.79
C TYR A 62 17.58 -15.00 -2.79
N LEU A 63 18.83 -15.46 -2.81
CA LEU A 63 19.80 -15.11 -3.85
C LEU A 63 19.28 -15.50 -5.25
N PHE A 64 18.58 -16.63 -5.37
CA PHE A 64 17.98 -17.02 -6.64
C PHE A 64 16.90 -16.04 -7.11
N VAL A 65 16.11 -15.50 -6.17
CA VAL A 65 15.11 -14.46 -6.47
C VAL A 65 15.80 -13.20 -6.96
N LEU A 66 16.90 -12.80 -6.33
CA LEU A 66 17.71 -11.65 -6.78
C LEU A 66 18.24 -11.86 -8.19
N ILE A 67 18.81 -13.03 -8.50
CA ILE A 67 19.33 -13.35 -9.83
C ILE A 67 18.21 -13.24 -10.87
N ILE A 68 17.02 -13.80 -10.59
CA ILE A 68 15.86 -13.70 -11.48
C ILE A 68 15.46 -12.23 -11.68
N LEU A 69 15.40 -11.43 -10.61
CA LEU A 69 15.10 -10.00 -10.73
C LEU A 69 16.14 -9.23 -11.54
N ILE A 70 17.43 -9.56 -11.41
CA ILE A 70 18.50 -8.95 -12.21
C ILE A 70 18.33 -9.30 -13.69
N LEU A 71 17.97 -10.54 -14.02
CA LEU A 71 17.69 -10.97 -15.39
C LEU A 71 16.45 -10.25 -15.97
N ILE A 72 15.40 -10.09 -15.18
CA ILE A 72 14.21 -9.30 -15.58
C ILE A 72 14.61 -7.83 -15.80
N ALA A 73 15.37 -7.26 -14.87
CA ALA A 73 15.82 -5.87 -14.94
C ALA A 73 16.69 -5.62 -16.17
N SER A 74 17.64 -6.51 -16.48
CA SER A 74 18.52 -6.37 -17.64
C SER A 74 17.75 -6.49 -18.96
N PHE A 75 16.80 -7.43 -19.04
CA PHE A 75 15.92 -7.56 -20.20
C PHE A 75 15.05 -6.31 -20.39
N ASN A 76 14.44 -5.80 -19.33
CA ASN A 76 13.61 -4.60 -19.37
C ASN A 76 14.43 -3.35 -19.71
N PHE A 77 15.66 -3.25 -19.20
CA PHE A 77 16.58 -2.16 -19.53
C PHE A 77 16.85 -2.08 -21.04
N ILE A 78 17.09 -3.22 -21.70
CA ILE A 78 17.26 -3.29 -23.16
C ILE A 78 15.99 -2.79 -23.88
N GLN A 79 14.81 -3.18 -23.41
CA GLN A 79 13.54 -2.71 -23.99
C GLN A 79 13.33 -1.20 -23.82
N ILE A 80 13.62 -0.67 -22.63
CA ILE A 80 13.52 0.76 -22.32
C ILE A 80 14.43 1.57 -23.23
N ILE A 81 15.69 1.15 -23.42
CA ILE A 81 16.64 1.82 -24.32
C ILE A 81 16.12 1.82 -25.76
N LYS A 82 15.66 0.66 -26.26
CA LYS A 82 15.11 0.56 -27.63
C LYS A 82 13.87 1.45 -27.84
N GLN A 83 13.12 1.72 -26.77
CA GLN A 83 11.94 2.55 -26.78
C GLN A 83 12.20 3.94 -26.19
N PHE A 84 13.37 4.55 -26.41
CA PHE A 84 13.79 5.82 -25.78
C PHE A 84 12.74 6.96 -25.82
N LYS A 85 11.81 6.95 -26.79
CA LYS A 85 10.61 7.83 -26.85
C LYS A 85 9.69 7.72 -25.63
N PHE A 86 9.88 6.72 -24.77
CA PHE A 86 9.12 6.45 -23.56
C PHE A 86 9.52 7.34 -22.38
N PHE A 87 10.76 7.86 -22.37
CA PHE A 87 11.21 8.86 -21.41
C PHE A 87 10.59 10.22 -21.74
N ASN A 88 9.37 10.42 -21.25
CA ASN A 88 8.67 11.68 -21.31
C ASN A 88 8.82 12.45 -19.99
N SER A 89 8.28 13.67 -19.96
CA SER A 89 8.29 14.53 -18.77
C SER A 89 7.70 13.85 -17.52
N PHE A 90 6.73 12.94 -17.67
CA PHE A 90 6.13 12.21 -16.55
C PHE A 90 7.11 11.25 -15.89
N VAL A 91 7.78 10.40 -16.69
CA VAL A 91 8.76 9.43 -16.20
C VAL A 91 9.98 10.16 -15.63
N PHE A 92 10.42 11.25 -16.26
CA PHE A 92 11.49 12.08 -15.72
C PHE A 92 11.11 12.68 -14.36
N CYS A 93 9.90 13.23 -14.22
CA CYS A 93 9.41 13.75 -12.94
C CYS A 93 9.31 12.64 -11.88
N PHE A 94 8.89 11.43 -12.26
CA PHE A 94 8.86 10.28 -11.36
C PHE A 94 10.25 9.94 -10.83
N ILE A 95 11.25 9.85 -11.71
CA ILE A 95 12.63 9.55 -11.33
C ILE A 95 13.20 10.66 -10.45
N PHE A 96 13.01 11.92 -10.83
CA PHE A 96 13.53 13.06 -10.09
C PHE A 96 12.92 13.16 -8.69
N ILE A 97 11.60 13.08 -8.57
CA ILE A 97 10.95 13.12 -7.25
C ILE A 97 11.40 11.91 -6.41
N THR A 98 11.42 10.70 -7.01
CA THR A 98 11.81 9.50 -6.26
C THR A 98 13.26 9.55 -5.78
N SER A 99 14.20 10.10 -6.57
CA SER A 99 15.60 10.23 -6.15
C SER A 99 15.76 11.20 -4.96
N VAL A 100 15.02 12.32 -4.96
CA VAL A 100 15.00 13.27 -3.83
C VAL A 100 14.51 12.57 -2.56
N PHE A 101 13.40 11.84 -2.66
CA PHE A 101 12.85 11.10 -1.52
C PHE A 101 13.76 9.97 -1.06
N PHE A 102 14.46 9.27 -1.96
CA PHE A 102 15.42 8.24 -1.57
C PHE A 102 16.57 8.81 -0.73
N ILE A 103 17.11 9.97 -1.12
CA ILE A 103 18.17 10.67 -0.37
C ILE A 103 17.63 11.07 1.01
N MET A 104 16.40 11.60 1.07
CA MET A 104 15.79 11.96 2.35
C MET A 104 15.63 10.75 3.28
N ILE A 105 15.20 9.59 2.77
CA ILE A 105 15.09 8.36 3.58
C ILE A 105 16.45 7.83 4.03
N ALA A 106 17.46 7.91 3.16
CA ALA A 106 18.82 7.51 3.52
C ALA A 106 19.42 8.39 4.64
N SER A 107 19.01 9.66 4.71
CA SER A 107 19.44 10.56 5.80
C SER A 107 18.82 10.27 7.17
N GLN A 108 17.75 9.44 7.22
CA GLN A 108 17.04 9.10 8.45
C GLN A 108 17.51 7.72 8.95
N VAL A 109 18.45 7.68 9.89
CA VAL A 109 19.00 6.40 10.37
C VAL A 109 18.12 5.76 11.45
N GLU A 110 17.31 6.56 12.12
CA GLU A 110 16.49 6.13 13.25
C GLU A 110 15.33 5.23 12.82
N LEU A 111 14.94 4.32 13.72
CA LEU A 111 13.76 3.47 13.59
C LEU A 111 12.75 3.85 14.67
N GLY A 112 11.48 3.88 14.31
CA GLY A 112 10.39 4.12 15.25
C GLY A 112 10.16 2.92 16.17
N TRP A 113 9.38 3.13 17.23
CA TRP A 113 9.19 2.11 18.27
C TRP A 113 8.65 0.77 17.74
N ASP A 114 7.50 0.74 17.03
CA ASP A 114 7.00 -0.53 16.45
C ASP A 114 7.99 -1.13 15.42
N ALA A 115 8.76 -0.28 14.73
CA ALA A 115 9.74 -0.75 13.79
C ALA A 115 10.87 -1.52 14.49
N GLN A 116 11.33 -1.04 15.64
CA GLN A 116 12.35 -1.74 16.43
C GLN A 116 11.79 -3.02 17.08
N GLU A 117 10.66 -2.90 17.78
CA GLU A 117 10.11 -3.96 18.63
C GLU A 117 9.39 -5.07 17.85
N VAL A 118 8.84 -4.75 16.68
CA VAL A 118 8.00 -5.69 15.91
C VAL A 118 8.62 -6.00 14.57
N TRP A 119 8.89 -4.99 13.76
CA TRP A 119 9.17 -5.20 12.33
C TRP A 119 10.61 -5.60 12.07
N ASN A 120 11.58 -4.93 12.70
CA ASN A 120 13.00 -5.19 12.50
C ASN A 120 13.38 -6.60 12.98
N LEU A 121 12.78 -7.11 14.06
CA LEU A 121 12.99 -8.50 14.50
C LEU A 121 12.58 -9.51 13.42
N LYS A 122 11.48 -9.25 12.71
CA LYS A 122 11.03 -10.10 11.59
C LYS A 122 11.88 -9.91 10.35
N VAL A 123 12.33 -8.68 10.06
CA VAL A 123 13.32 -8.42 9.01
C VAL A 123 14.58 -9.25 9.26
N GLN A 124 15.09 -9.22 10.49
CA GLN A 124 16.28 -9.96 10.92
C GLN A 124 16.09 -11.47 10.83
N ASN A 125 14.92 -12.00 11.18
CA ASN A 125 14.60 -13.42 11.00
C ASN A 125 14.95 -13.88 9.57
N PHE A 126 14.41 -13.20 8.54
CA PHE A 126 14.71 -13.53 7.15
C PHE A 126 16.13 -13.14 6.72
N PHE A 127 16.69 -12.06 7.25
CA PHE A 127 18.08 -11.65 7.00
C PHE A 127 19.09 -12.76 7.38
N TYR A 128 18.82 -13.48 8.46
CA TYR A 128 19.60 -14.61 8.94
C TYR A 128 19.15 -15.97 8.38
N LYS A 129 18.49 -15.97 7.21
CA LYS A 129 18.07 -17.18 6.46
C LYS A 129 17.08 -18.09 7.20
N LYS A 130 16.37 -17.55 8.19
CA LYS A 130 15.22 -18.23 8.79
C LYS A 130 13.98 -18.05 7.93
N ASN A 131 12.93 -18.83 8.19
CA ASN A 131 11.68 -18.81 7.43
C ASN A 131 10.49 -18.42 8.32
N PHE A 132 9.27 -18.54 7.78
CA PHE A 132 8.03 -18.26 8.50
C PHE A 132 7.90 -19.02 9.83
N TRP A 133 8.31 -20.29 9.87
CA TRP A 133 8.12 -21.17 11.02
C TRP A 133 8.98 -20.75 12.22
N ASP A 134 10.06 -20.02 11.97
CA ASP A 134 10.96 -19.49 12.99
C ASP A 134 10.45 -18.17 13.60
N LEU A 135 9.42 -17.54 13.02
CA LEU A 135 8.84 -16.29 13.56
C LEU A 135 8.21 -16.46 14.93
N LYS A 136 7.86 -17.69 15.33
CA LYS A 136 7.35 -18.00 16.66
C LYS A 136 8.32 -17.60 17.78
N ASP A 137 9.61 -17.46 17.46
CA ASP A 137 10.67 -17.07 18.40
C ASP A 137 10.87 -15.55 18.49
N THR A 138 10.04 -14.75 17.80
CA THR A 138 10.08 -13.27 17.87
C THR A 138 9.10 -12.73 18.91
N SER A 139 9.30 -11.49 19.38
CA SER A 139 8.47 -10.87 20.45
C SER A 139 6.98 -10.76 20.13
N PHE A 140 6.63 -10.61 18.85
CA PHE A 140 5.24 -10.48 18.38
C PHE A 140 4.96 -11.47 17.25
N PRO A 141 4.93 -12.78 17.57
CA PRO A 141 4.92 -13.82 16.57
C PRO A 141 3.59 -13.87 15.82
N SER A 142 2.48 -13.52 16.48
CA SER A 142 1.13 -13.47 15.91
C SER A 142 0.90 -12.32 14.92
N TYR A 143 1.78 -11.30 14.91
CA TYR A 143 1.64 -10.20 13.98
C TYR A 143 1.96 -10.66 12.55
N PRO A 144 1.32 -10.10 11.51
CA PRO A 144 1.69 -10.39 10.14
C PRO A 144 3.11 -9.90 9.80
N PHE A 145 3.68 -10.34 8.68
CA PHE A 145 5.11 -10.12 8.38
C PHE A 145 5.42 -9.83 6.90
N ALA A 146 4.45 -9.89 5.98
CA ALA A 146 4.73 -9.68 4.55
C ALA A 146 5.32 -8.29 4.28
N GLY A 147 5.00 -7.29 5.10
CA GLY A 147 5.60 -5.97 4.98
C GLY A 147 7.11 -5.97 5.18
N THR A 148 7.65 -6.85 6.04
CA THR A 148 9.09 -6.95 6.31
C THR A 148 9.86 -7.68 5.22
N LEU A 149 9.16 -8.34 4.29
CA LEU A 149 9.79 -9.15 3.25
C LEU A 149 10.57 -8.31 2.22
N PRO A 150 9.98 -7.27 1.58
CA PRO A 150 10.76 -6.39 0.71
C PRO A 150 11.88 -5.66 1.45
N TRP A 151 11.67 -5.31 2.72
CA TRP A 151 12.67 -4.64 3.55
C TRP A 151 13.90 -5.54 3.74
N PHE A 152 13.75 -6.77 4.25
CA PHE A 152 14.91 -7.66 4.41
C PHE A 152 15.58 -7.90 3.05
N PHE A 153 14.79 -8.09 2.00
CA PHE A 153 15.31 -8.48 0.70
C PHE A 153 16.25 -7.40 0.14
N PHE A 154 15.77 -6.15 0.06
CA PHE A 154 16.58 -5.06 -0.47
C PHE A 154 17.63 -4.55 0.51
N TRP A 155 17.46 -4.74 1.82
CA TRP A 155 18.56 -4.54 2.75
C TRP A 155 19.68 -5.56 2.49
N LYS A 156 19.38 -6.86 2.59
CA LYS A 156 20.37 -7.95 2.52
C LYS A 156 21.14 -7.98 1.21
N TYR A 157 20.44 -7.74 0.11
CA TYR A 157 21.00 -7.86 -1.24
C TYR A 157 21.36 -6.51 -1.88
N SER A 158 21.28 -5.40 -1.15
CA SER A 158 21.90 -4.16 -1.59
C SER A 158 23.42 -4.26 -1.54
N TYR A 159 24.10 -3.46 -2.37
CA TYR A 159 25.56 -3.47 -2.42
C TYR A 159 26.20 -3.04 -1.09
N LEU A 160 25.69 -1.97 -0.47
CA LEU A 160 26.25 -1.43 0.78
C LEU A 160 25.67 -2.09 2.04
N GLN A 161 24.56 -2.83 1.92
CA GLN A 161 23.88 -3.49 3.04
C GLN A 161 23.50 -2.54 4.20
N HIS A 162 23.26 -1.27 3.90
CA HIS A 162 22.63 -0.36 4.86
C HIS A 162 21.13 -0.67 4.95
N GLU A 163 20.60 -0.64 6.17
CA GLU A 163 19.22 -1.04 6.44
C GLU A 163 18.19 -0.20 5.66
N TYR A 164 18.46 1.10 5.48
CA TYR A 164 17.56 1.99 4.77
C TYR A 164 17.32 1.59 3.30
N PHE A 165 18.22 0.82 2.66
CA PHE A 165 17.99 0.29 1.30
C PHE A 165 16.73 -0.58 1.22
N GLY A 166 16.39 -1.26 2.31
CA GLY A 166 15.12 -1.97 2.43
C GLY A 166 13.92 -1.05 2.43
N ARG A 167 14.00 0.05 3.20
CA ARG A 167 12.93 1.06 3.30
C ARG A 167 12.73 1.86 2.01
N LEU A 168 13.75 1.96 1.15
CA LEU A 168 13.63 2.58 -0.17
C LEU A 168 12.51 1.95 -1.01
N PHE A 169 12.20 0.67 -0.81
CA PHE A 169 11.08 0.02 -1.50
C PHE A 169 9.72 0.60 -1.10
N TYR A 170 9.52 0.97 0.17
CA TYR A 170 8.25 1.53 0.64
C TYR A 170 7.98 2.89 0.00
N ILE A 171 8.99 3.76 -0.02
CA ILE A 171 8.85 5.10 -0.62
C ILE A 171 8.75 5.02 -2.15
N PHE A 172 9.42 4.05 -2.78
CA PHE A 172 9.27 3.77 -4.21
C PHE A 172 7.84 3.41 -4.57
N LEU A 173 7.24 2.44 -3.86
CA LEU A 173 5.86 2.01 -4.13
C LEU A 173 4.83 3.08 -3.76
N TYR A 174 5.07 3.87 -2.71
CA TYR A 174 4.26 5.04 -2.36
C TYR A 174 4.22 6.07 -3.48
N LEU A 175 5.37 6.50 -3.98
CA LEU A 175 5.42 7.48 -5.07
C LEU A 175 4.84 6.88 -6.35
N ALA A 176 5.12 5.61 -6.66
CA ALA A 176 4.52 4.94 -7.82
C ALA A 176 2.98 4.94 -7.74
N ALA A 177 2.40 4.62 -6.57
CA ALA A 177 0.96 4.62 -6.38
C ALA A 177 0.35 6.03 -6.54
N LEU A 178 1.01 7.08 -6.03
CA LEU A 178 0.58 8.46 -6.21
C LEU A 178 0.65 8.91 -7.67
N PHE A 179 1.76 8.62 -8.36
CA PHE A 179 1.90 8.90 -9.79
C PHE A 179 0.84 8.19 -10.61
N MET A 180 0.55 6.91 -10.31
CA MET A 180 -0.51 6.16 -10.96
C MET A 180 -1.88 6.79 -10.76
N ALA A 181 -2.19 7.25 -9.53
CA ALA A 181 -3.46 7.89 -9.21
C ALA A 181 -3.69 9.19 -10.00
N ILE A 182 -2.63 9.82 -10.51
CA ILE A 182 -2.69 11.02 -11.33
C ILE A 182 -2.87 10.60 -12.78
N LYS A 183 -4.10 10.78 -13.28
CA LYS A 183 -4.48 10.43 -14.65
C LYS A 183 -4.63 11.69 -15.50
N PRO A 184 -3.55 12.26 -16.04
CA PRO A 184 -3.66 13.39 -16.96
C PRO A 184 -4.38 12.92 -18.25
N LYS A 185 -5.22 13.79 -18.83
CA LYS A 185 -5.99 13.45 -20.05
C LYS A 185 -5.10 13.20 -21.28
N ASN A 186 -4.07 14.02 -21.48
CA ASN A 186 -3.24 14.00 -22.71
C ASN A 186 -1.74 13.76 -22.42
N SER A 187 -1.13 14.69 -21.69
CA SER A 187 0.26 14.66 -21.30
C SER A 187 0.40 15.15 -19.86
N PHE A 188 1.47 14.72 -19.19
CA PHE A 188 1.82 15.28 -17.90
C PHE A 188 2.12 16.77 -18.07
N ASN A 189 1.29 17.59 -17.42
CA ASN A 189 1.27 19.03 -17.53
C ASN A 189 1.39 19.67 -16.14
N LEU A 190 1.44 21.00 -16.08
CA LEU A 190 1.54 21.73 -14.81
C LEU A 190 0.40 21.36 -13.84
N ASN A 191 -0.83 21.15 -14.31
CA ASN A 191 -1.95 20.77 -13.45
C ASN A 191 -1.74 19.39 -12.81
N ALA A 192 -1.22 18.42 -13.56
CA ALA A 192 -0.89 17.10 -13.06
C ALA A 192 0.27 17.16 -12.04
N LEU A 193 1.29 17.98 -12.30
CA LEU A 193 2.39 18.21 -11.36
C LEU A 193 1.92 18.88 -10.07
N LEU A 194 1.11 19.95 -10.17
CA LEU A 194 0.54 20.62 -9.01
C LEU A 194 -0.34 19.67 -8.19
N THR A 195 -1.18 18.87 -8.85
CA THR A 195 -1.98 17.84 -8.17
C THR A 195 -1.10 16.84 -7.44
N LEU A 196 -0.01 16.38 -8.07
CA LEU A 196 0.96 15.48 -7.44
C LEU A 196 1.56 16.08 -6.18
N LEU A 197 2.07 17.31 -6.27
CA LEU A 197 2.70 18.00 -5.16
C LEU A 197 1.70 18.23 -4.01
N ILE A 198 0.47 18.64 -4.32
CA ILE A 198 -0.60 18.79 -3.33
C ILE A 198 -0.85 17.46 -2.60
N ILE A 199 -0.98 16.35 -3.34
CA ILE A 199 -1.23 15.05 -2.73
C ILE A 199 -0.04 14.60 -1.89
N ILE A 200 1.20 14.73 -2.40
CA ILE A 200 2.41 14.41 -1.63
C ILE A 200 2.46 15.20 -0.33
N ILE A 201 2.25 16.52 -0.37
CA ILE A 201 2.23 17.37 0.83
C ILE A 201 1.12 16.93 1.80
N ALA A 202 -0.04 16.54 1.27
CA ALA A 202 -1.20 16.17 2.06
C ALA A 202 -1.08 14.79 2.73
N THR A 203 -0.23 13.90 2.23
CA THR A 203 -0.12 12.51 2.71
C THR A 203 1.27 12.12 3.22
N PHE A 204 2.32 12.90 2.95
CA PHE A 204 3.69 12.57 3.34
C PHE A 204 4.03 13.05 4.77
N LYS A 205 4.56 12.14 5.58
CA LYS A 205 5.17 12.37 6.89
C LYS A 205 6.40 11.46 6.97
N ILE A 206 7.56 12.06 7.25
CA ILE A 206 8.84 11.32 7.29
C ILE A 206 8.84 10.25 8.39
N ASP A 207 8.20 10.51 9.53
CA ASP A 207 8.18 9.63 10.70
C ASP A 207 7.62 8.23 10.38
N TYR A 208 6.70 8.14 9.42
CA TYR A 208 6.11 6.87 9.01
C TYR A 208 7.03 6.03 8.12
N PHE A 209 8.15 6.57 7.66
CA PHE A 209 9.21 5.82 7.00
C PHE A 209 10.34 5.39 7.94
N LEU A 210 10.21 5.60 9.26
CA LEU A 210 11.13 5.07 10.28
C LEU A 210 10.94 3.56 10.50
N GLY A 211 10.70 2.80 9.42
CA GLY A 211 10.49 1.35 9.42
C GLY A 211 9.05 0.89 9.67
N TYR A 212 8.07 1.80 9.64
CA TYR A 212 6.68 1.39 9.72
C TYR A 212 6.10 0.91 8.37
N GLN A 213 4.97 0.20 8.41
CA GLN A 213 4.38 -0.49 7.24
C GLN A 213 3.17 0.25 6.64
N GLU A 214 2.77 1.38 7.21
CA GLU A 214 1.57 2.13 6.84
C GLU A 214 1.63 2.62 5.40
N TYR A 215 2.78 3.10 4.94
CA TYR A 215 2.93 3.53 3.55
C TYR A 215 2.84 2.38 2.56
N LEU A 216 3.24 1.17 2.95
CA LEU A 216 3.05 0.00 2.11
C LEU A 216 1.56 -0.32 1.94
N ILE A 217 0.80 -0.33 3.05
CA ILE A 217 -0.65 -0.55 3.05
C ILE A 217 -1.36 0.56 2.26
N PHE A 218 -1.02 1.82 2.54
CA PHE A 218 -1.53 2.98 1.83
C PHE A 218 -1.37 2.82 0.32
N SER A 219 -0.16 2.47 -0.14
CA SER A 219 0.14 2.34 -1.57
C SER A 219 -0.68 1.24 -2.24
N ILE A 220 -0.81 0.09 -1.57
CA ILE A 220 -1.60 -1.04 -2.08
C ILE A 220 -3.09 -0.68 -2.16
N ILE A 221 -3.63 0.07 -1.19
CA ILE A 221 -5.02 0.57 -1.22
C ILE A 221 -5.22 1.58 -2.36
N VAL A 222 -4.33 2.57 -2.51
CA VAL A 222 -4.38 3.54 -3.62
C VAL A 222 -4.40 2.79 -4.95
N ALA A 223 -3.54 1.78 -5.11
CA ALA A 223 -3.49 0.95 -6.29
C ALA A 223 -4.78 0.17 -6.53
N ALA A 224 -5.33 -0.45 -5.50
CA ALA A 224 -6.57 -1.21 -5.57
C ALA A 224 -7.75 -0.34 -6.05
N ILE A 225 -7.93 0.82 -5.42
CA ILE A 225 -9.01 1.75 -5.80
C ILE A 225 -8.80 2.27 -7.21
N PHE A 226 -7.57 2.63 -7.57
CA PHE A 226 -7.27 3.04 -8.94
C PHE A 226 -7.61 1.95 -9.97
N PHE A 227 -7.25 0.68 -9.71
CA PHE A 227 -7.56 -0.40 -10.64
C PHE A 227 -9.06 -0.65 -10.75
N ILE A 228 -9.78 -0.67 -9.62
CA ILE A 228 -11.25 -0.78 -9.62
C ILE A 228 -11.87 0.36 -10.44
N MET A 229 -11.41 1.59 -10.26
CA MET A 229 -11.98 2.75 -10.96
C MET A 229 -11.75 2.77 -12.47
N ASN A 230 -10.70 2.11 -12.96
CA ASN A 230 -10.25 2.21 -14.36
C ASN A 230 -10.37 0.92 -15.16
N GLN A 231 -10.84 -0.18 -14.54
CA GLN A 231 -11.07 -1.46 -15.22
C GLN A 231 -12.48 -1.53 -15.83
N PRO A 232 -12.59 -1.56 -17.17
CA PRO A 232 -13.90 -1.49 -17.83
C PRO A 232 -14.66 -2.83 -17.82
N LYS A 233 -13.97 -3.98 -17.64
CA LYS A 233 -14.58 -5.31 -17.75
C LYS A 233 -14.02 -6.28 -16.71
N GLN A 234 -14.90 -7.18 -16.26
CA GLN A 234 -14.51 -8.34 -15.44
C GLN A 234 -13.70 -9.31 -16.30
N ASN A 235 -12.54 -9.74 -15.80
CA ASN A 235 -11.80 -10.87 -16.34
C ASN A 235 -11.05 -11.60 -15.21
N THR A 236 -10.51 -12.77 -15.56
CA THR A 236 -9.75 -13.62 -14.64
C THR A 236 -8.50 -12.93 -14.09
N TYR A 237 -7.78 -12.20 -14.93
CA TYR A 237 -6.59 -11.46 -14.52
C TYR A 237 -6.88 -10.39 -13.46
N PHE A 238 -7.98 -9.66 -13.61
CA PHE A 238 -8.40 -8.65 -12.64
C PHE A 238 -8.88 -9.28 -11.33
N LEU A 239 -9.56 -10.43 -11.40
CA LEU A 239 -9.89 -11.22 -10.21
C LEU A 239 -8.64 -11.65 -9.45
N ILE A 240 -7.64 -12.20 -10.15
CA ILE A 240 -6.36 -12.61 -9.57
C ILE A 240 -5.65 -11.38 -8.95
N LEU A 241 -5.64 -10.24 -9.64
CA LEU A 241 -5.03 -9.01 -9.11
C LEU A 241 -5.70 -8.55 -7.80
N LEU A 242 -7.03 -8.54 -7.74
CA LEU A 242 -7.75 -8.20 -6.50
C LEU A 242 -7.45 -9.19 -5.37
N LEU A 243 -7.30 -10.48 -5.68
CA LEU A 243 -6.92 -11.49 -4.69
C LEU A 243 -5.49 -11.33 -4.19
N LEU A 244 -4.54 -10.99 -5.06
CA LEU A 244 -3.17 -10.69 -4.67
C LEU A 244 -3.07 -9.43 -3.80
N ILE A 245 -3.91 -8.42 -4.07
CA ILE A 245 -4.06 -7.23 -3.22
C ILE A 245 -4.65 -7.59 -1.87
N PHE A 246 -5.72 -8.40 -1.84
CA PHE A 246 -6.29 -8.86 -0.58
C PHE A 246 -5.27 -9.66 0.23
N ASN A 247 -4.57 -10.60 -0.41
CA ASN A 247 -3.56 -11.42 0.22
C ASN A 247 -2.39 -10.57 0.78
N SER A 248 -1.89 -9.59 0.04
CA SER A 248 -0.83 -8.73 0.56
C SER A 248 -1.31 -7.96 1.80
N LEU A 249 -2.51 -7.37 1.76
CA LEU A 249 -3.05 -6.61 2.91
C LEU A 249 -3.18 -7.46 4.17
N ILE A 250 -3.77 -8.66 4.10
CA ILE A 250 -3.97 -9.51 5.28
C ILE A 250 -2.64 -9.97 5.90
N TRP A 251 -1.57 -10.07 5.10
CA TRP A 251 -0.26 -10.52 5.58
C TRP A 251 0.69 -9.37 5.93
N ILE A 252 0.38 -8.12 5.60
CA ILE A 252 1.18 -6.95 6.02
C ILE A 252 0.79 -6.53 7.44
N LYS A 253 -0.50 -6.32 7.72
CA LYS A 253 -0.97 -5.88 9.05
C LYS A 253 -2.37 -6.40 9.35
N ASN A 254 -2.75 -6.44 10.62
CA ASN A 254 -4.03 -7.01 11.04
C ASN A 254 -5.23 -6.19 10.53
N GLU A 255 -5.12 -4.87 10.55
CA GLU A 255 -6.10 -3.92 9.99
C GLU A 255 -6.28 -4.11 8.47
N GLY A 256 -5.27 -4.69 7.80
CA GLY A 256 -5.32 -5.03 6.38
C GLY A 256 -6.44 -6.02 6.03
N VAL A 257 -6.89 -6.85 6.98
CA VAL A 257 -8.08 -7.71 6.78
C VAL A 257 -9.32 -6.86 6.53
N LEU A 258 -9.56 -5.86 7.38
CA LEU A 258 -10.69 -4.98 7.25
C LEU A 258 -10.58 -4.15 5.96
N PHE A 259 -9.41 -3.60 5.65
CA PHE A 259 -9.21 -2.84 4.41
C PHE A 259 -9.42 -3.70 3.16
N GLY A 260 -8.97 -4.96 3.18
CA GLY A 260 -9.21 -5.91 2.11
C GLY A 260 -10.70 -6.13 1.85
N PHE A 261 -11.51 -6.31 2.90
CA PHE A 261 -12.96 -6.44 2.75
C PHE A 261 -13.65 -5.15 2.30
N ILE A 262 -13.18 -3.98 2.73
CA ILE A 262 -13.68 -2.69 2.22
C ILE A 262 -13.41 -2.57 0.71
N ILE A 263 -12.23 -2.97 0.23
CA ILE A 263 -11.89 -2.98 -1.20
C ILE A 263 -12.82 -3.91 -1.98
N ILE A 264 -13.07 -5.12 -1.45
CA ILE A 264 -13.99 -6.08 -2.07
C ILE A 264 -15.41 -5.49 -2.16
N PHE A 265 -15.93 -4.96 -1.05
CA PHE A 265 -17.25 -4.31 -1.02
C PHE A 265 -17.33 -3.14 -2.00
N PHE A 266 -16.29 -2.30 -2.02
CA PHE A 266 -16.19 -1.17 -2.94
C PHE A 266 -16.19 -1.64 -4.40
N SER A 267 -15.52 -2.74 -4.72
CA SER A 267 -15.50 -3.30 -6.08
C SER A 267 -16.90 -3.71 -6.57
N TYR A 268 -17.74 -4.26 -5.66
CA TYR A 268 -19.11 -4.65 -5.97
C TYR A 268 -19.99 -3.44 -6.29
N TYR A 269 -19.85 -2.40 -5.47
CA TYR A 269 -20.64 -1.19 -5.61
C TYR A 269 -20.24 -0.37 -6.85
N TYR A 270 -18.94 -0.17 -7.06
CA TYR A 270 -18.42 0.74 -8.09
C TYR A 270 -18.58 0.16 -9.51
N ASN A 271 -18.12 -1.08 -9.74
CA ASN A 271 -18.11 -1.65 -11.08
C ASN A 271 -19.36 -2.46 -11.44
N LYS A 272 -20.28 -2.67 -10.49
CA LYS A 272 -21.49 -3.48 -10.67
C LYS A 272 -21.18 -4.85 -11.30
N PHE A 273 -20.16 -5.51 -10.75
CA PHE A 273 -19.74 -6.80 -11.25
C PHE A 273 -20.85 -7.85 -11.16
N SER A 274 -20.75 -8.89 -12.00
CA SER A 274 -21.74 -9.97 -12.01
C SER A 274 -21.76 -10.65 -10.64
N PHE A 275 -22.94 -11.10 -10.22
CA PHE A 275 -23.11 -11.79 -8.93
C PHE A 275 -22.14 -12.99 -8.79
N ARG A 276 -21.92 -13.74 -9.88
CA ARG A 276 -20.96 -14.85 -9.93
C ARG A 276 -19.52 -14.39 -9.64
N PHE A 277 -19.05 -13.32 -10.28
CA PHE A 277 -17.72 -12.76 -10.03
C PHE A 277 -17.57 -12.35 -8.56
N ASN A 278 -18.59 -11.71 -8.01
CA ASN A 278 -18.58 -11.25 -6.62
C ASN A 278 -18.48 -12.43 -5.65
N ILE A 279 -19.29 -13.48 -5.84
CA ILE A 279 -19.22 -14.70 -5.02
C ILE A 279 -17.85 -15.36 -5.09
N ILE A 280 -17.29 -15.51 -6.30
CA ILE A 280 -15.97 -16.14 -6.44
C ILE A 280 -14.92 -15.31 -5.69
N LEU A 281 -14.95 -13.98 -5.83
CA LEU A 281 -14.04 -13.07 -5.14
C LEU A 281 -14.19 -13.14 -3.61
N THR A 282 -15.42 -13.14 -3.06
CA THR A 282 -15.61 -13.26 -1.59
C THR A 282 -15.13 -14.61 -1.08
N LEU A 283 -15.53 -15.72 -1.72
CA LEU A 283 -15.19 -17.06 -1.25
C LEU A 283 -13.68 -17.31 -1.29
N SER A 284 -13.01 -16.83 -2.35
CA SER A 284 -11.54 -16.93 -2.45
C SER A 284 -10.83 -16.03 -1.43
N ALA A 285 -11.34 -14.83 -1.15
CA ALA A 285 -10.80 -13.98 -0.09
C ALA A 285 -10.97 -14.61 1.31
N VAL A 286 -12.14 -15.18 1.60
CA VAL A 286 -12.39 -15.92 2.85
C VAL A 286 -11.47 -17.13 2.95
N PHE A 287 -11.28 -17.88 1.86
CA PHE A 287 -10.33 -18.99 1.82
C PHE A 287 -8.90 -18.56 2.16
N LEU A 288 -8.41 -17.44 1.59
CA LEU A 288 -7.08 -16.90 1.89
C LEU A 288 -6.96 -16.51 3.38
N LEU A 289 -8.01 -15.94 3.96
CA LEU A 289 -8.02 -15.58 5.38
C LEU A 289 -7.99 -16.82 6.28
N LEU A 290 -8.77 -17.85 5.96
CA LEU A 290 -8.76 -19.13 6.67
C LEU A 290 -7.41 -19.83 6.56
N LEU A 291 -6.78 -19.79 5.37
CA LEU A 291 -5.44 -20.32 5.16
C LEU A 291 -4.39 -19.58 5.99
N LYS A 292 -4.44 -18.23 6.05
CA LYS A 292 -3.60 -17.45 6.97
C LYS A 292 -3.80 -17.91 8.40
N HIS A 293 -5.05 -17.97 8.87
CA HIS A 293 -5.35 -18.35 10.25
C HIS A 293 -4.84 -19.74 10.59
N TYR A 294 -5.05 -20.72 9.70
CA TYR A 294 -4.53 -22.08 9.85
C TYR A 294 -3.00 -22.11 9.96
N LEU A 295 -2.28 -21.36 9.13
CA LEU A 295 -0.82 -21.31 9.16
C LEU A 295 -0.28 -20.71 10.47
N PHE A 296 -0.88 -19.62 10.96
CA PHE A 296 -0.53 -19.02 12.25
C PHE A 296 -0.86 -19.94 13.44
N TYR A 297 -2.03 -20.59 13.41
CA TYR A 297 -2.42 -21.55 14.42
C TYR A 297 -1.42 -22.71 14.49
N LYS A 298 -0.97 -23.22 13.34
CA LYS A 298 0.01 -24.30 13.25
C LYS A 298 1.40 -23.87 13.76
N SER A 299 1.82 -22.64 13.53
CA SER A 299 3.18 -22.18 13.88
C SER A 299 3.31 -21.74 15.34
N ILE A 300 2.31 -21.06 15.89
CA ILE A 300 2.40 -20.34 17.18
C ILE A 300 1.45 -20.94 18.23
N GLY A 301 0.51 -21.81 17.84
CA GLY A 301 -0.57 -22.27 18.69
C GLY A 301 -1.71 -21.23 18.79
N ALA A 302 -2.67 -21.47 19.68
CA ALA A 302 -3.73 -20.50 19.96
C ALA A 302 -3.13 -19.30 20.72
N SER A 303 -3.17 -18.10 20.13
CA SER A 303 -2.86 -16.86 20.85
C SER A 303 -3.87 -15.75 20.53
N GLU A 304 -4.20 -15.02 21.60
CA GLU A 304 -5.10 -13.87 21.79
C GLU A 304 -5.88 -13.37 20.57
N GLY A 305 -7.17 -13.73 20.51
CA GLY A 305 -8.14 -13.13 19.60
C GLY A 305 -8.79 -11.87 20.19
N MET A 306 -9.35 -11.02 19.32
CA MET A 306 -10.25 -9.94 19.76
C MET A 306 -11.44 -10.54 20.50
N SER A 307 -11.68 -10.09 21.73
CA SER A 307 -12.88 -10.47 22.47
C SER A 307 -14.05 -9.56 22.11
N LEU A 308 -15.23 -10.14 21.86
CA LEU A 308 -16.48 -9.40 21.65
C LEU A 308 -17.05 -8.80 22.94
N ASN A 309 -16.33 -8.91 24.06
CA ASN A 309 -16.76 -8.44 25.38
C ASN A 309 -16.86 -6.91 25.47
N PHE A 310 -16.47 -6.17 24.41
CA PHE A 310 -16.52 -4.71 24.42
C PHE A 310 -17.93 -4.13 24.51
N LEU A 311 -18.95 -4.89 24.07
CA LEU A 311 -20.36 -4.51 24.17
C LEU A 311 -20.88 -4.47 25.62
N ILE A 312 -20.12 -5.02 26.58
CA ILE A 312 -20.52 -5.16 27.98
C ILE A 312 -19.82 -4.11 28.87
N TYR A 313 -18.92 -3.27 28.33
CA TYR A 313 -18.21 -2.28 29.13
C TYR A 313 -19.12 -1.13 29.59
N GLN A 314 -19.05 -0.82 30.89
CA GLN A 314 -19.75 0.28 31.55
C GLN A 314 -19.46 1.68 30.97
N ASN A 315 -18.44 1.83 30.12
CA ASN A 315 -17.97 3.12 29.57
C ASN A 315 -18.14 3.28 28.04
N PHE A 316 -19.02 2.49 27.40
CA PHE A 316 -19.19 2.49 25.94
C PHE A 316 -19.39 3.89 25.33
N LEU A 317 -20.26 4.72 25.91
CA LEU A 317 -20.51 6.09 25.42
C LEU A 317 -19.28 7.00 25.55
N GLN A 318 -18.56 6.92 26.68
CA GLN A 318 -17.33 7.70 26.90
C GLN A 318 -16.25 7.31 25.89
N ASN A 319 -16.13 6.02 25.59
CA ASN A 319 -15.19 5.50 24.59
C ASN A 319 -15.52 6.02 23.19
N ILE A 320 -16.80 6.04 22.79
CA ILE A 320 -17.21 6.62 21.50
C ILE A 320 -16.84 8.11 21.44
N VAL A 321 -17.11 8.88 22.49
CA VAL A 321 -16.77 10.32 22.54
C VAL A 321 -15.27 10.53 22.35
N GLN A 322 -14.44 9.73 23.02
CA GLN A 322 -12.98 9.79 22.85
C GLN A 322 -12.55 9.43 21.44
N ILE A 323 -13.08 8.33 20.88
CA ILE A 323 -12.76 7.89 19.51
C ILE A 323 -13.12 8.98 18.50
N VAL A 324 -14.31 9.57 18.61
CA VAL A 324 -14.74 10.67 17.71
C VAL A 324 -13.85 11.90 17.89
N PHE A 325 -13.50 12.26 19.13
CA PHE A 325 -12.59 13.37 19.40
C PHE A 325 -11.23 13.17 18.72
N TYR A 326 -10.60 12.00 18.89
CA TYR A 326 -9.33 11.68 18.26
C TYR A 326 -9.45 11.61 16.73
N PHE A 327 -10.56 11.09 16.18
CA PHE A 327 -10.81 11.13 14.74
C PHE A 327 -10.80 12.57 14.20
N ILE A 328 -11.49 13.49 14.87
CA ILE A 328 -11.52 14.91 14.48
C ILE A 328 -10.11 15.51 14.58
N VAL A 329 -9.42 15.34 15.71
CA VAL A 329 -8.07 15.90 15.90
C VAL A 329 -7.09 15.40 14.84
N ASN A 330 -7.08 14.09 14.57
CA ASN A 330 -6.16 13.52 13.59
C ASN A 330 -6.56 13.83 12.14
N SER A 331 -7.83 14.14 11.86
CA SER A 331 -8.26 14.65 10.55
C SER A 331 -7.60 16.00 10.21
N PHE A 332 -7.29 16.83 11.21
CA PHE A 332 -6.55 18.08 11.00
C PHE A 332 -5.03 17.87 10.93
N LYS A 333 -4.49 16.79 11.52
CA LYS A 333 -3.07 16.44 11.41
C LYS A 333 -2.66 15.97 10.01
N HIS A 334 -3.63 15.59 9.18
CA HIS A 334 -3.43 15.12 7.81
C HIS A 334 -4.22 15.99 6.84
N PRO A 335 -3.55 16.89 6.08
CA PRO A 335 -4.25 17.82 5.20
C PRO A 335 -5.16 17.13 4.16
N ILE A 336 -4.87 15.86 3.80
CA ILE A 336 -5.71 15.09 2.88
C ILE A 336 -7.14 14.90 3.41
N TRP A 337 -7.35 14.81 4.73
CA TRP A 337 -8.69 14.65 5.29
C TRP A 337 -9.53 15.92 5.18
N VAL A 338 -8.90 17.09 5.26
CA VAL A 338 -9.56 18.36 4.94
C VAL A 338 -10.02 18.36 3.48
N LEU A 339 -9.20 17.88 2.54
CA LEU A 339 -9.59 17.72 1.14
C LEU A 339 -10.72 16.69 0.96
N ILE A 340 -10.68 15.55 1.66
CA ILE A 340 -11.74 14.53 1.64
C ILE A 340 -13.07 15.17 2.05
N ILE A 341 -13.09 15.86 3.21
CA ILE A 341 -14.29 16.50 3.75
C ILE A 341 -14.79 17.60 2.81
N PHE A 342 -13.90 18.46 2.31
CA PHE A 342 -14.24 19.49 1.33
C PHE A 342 -14.92 18.87 0.11
N PHE A 343 -14.32 17.83 -0.48
CA PHE A 343 -14.87 17.17 -1.66
C PHE A 343 -16.12 16.33 -1.39
N LEU A 344 -16.52 16.07 -0.14
CA LEU A 344 -17.83 15.47 0.21
C LEU A 344 -19.00 16.42 -0.04
N PHE A 345 -18.80 17.72 0.19
CA PHE A 345 -19.84 18.74 0.05
C PHE A 345 -20.14 19.09 -1.42
N PHE A 346 -19.15 19.01 -2.30
CA PHE A 346 -19.30 19.35 -3.73
C PHE A 346 -19.72 18.17 -4.62
N ILE A 347 -20.38 17.17 -4.04
CA ILE A 347 -20.80 15.91 -4.68
C ILE A 347 -22.19 16.06 -5.31
N LYS A 348 -22.28 15.97 -6.65
CA LYS A 348 -23.53 16.06 -7.42
C LYS A 348 -23.82 14.83 -8.28
N ASN A 349 -22.84 13.96 -8.55
CA ASN A 349 -22.96 12.86 -9.53
C ASN A 349 -23.13 11.46 -8.88
N LYS A 350 -23.21 10.41 -9.71
CA LYS A 350 -23.34 9.01 -9.24
C LYS A 350 -22.05 8.41 -8.65
N ASN A 351 -20.89 8.62 -9.27
CA ASN A 351 -19.57 8.20 -8.71
C ASN A 351 -19.31 8.84 -7.34
N ASP A 352 -19.96 9.96 -7.15
CA ASP A 352 -19.98 10.86 -6.04
C ASP A 352 -20.74 10.22 -4.83
N ASN A 353 -21.78 9.38 -5.07
CA ASN A 353 -22.39 8.55 -4.02
C ASN A 353 -21.46 7.41 -3.55
N CYS A 354 -20.68 6.80 -4.44
CA CYS A 354 -19.70 5.76 -4.06
C CYS A 354 -18.69 6.31 -3.04
N PHE A 355 -18.22 7.53 -3.28
CA PHE A 355 -17.30 8.24 -2.41
C PHE A 355 -17.90 8.48 -1.01
N ARG A 356 -19.18 8.89 -0.93
CA ARG A 356 -19.89 9.06 0.36
C ARG A 356 -20.03 7.75 1.14
N TYR A 357 -20.45 6.67 0.48
CA TYR A 357 -20.57 5.37 1.15
C TYR A 357 -19.23 4.84 1.64
N LEU A 358 -18.16 5.02 0.84
CA LEU A 358 -16.81 4.64 1.24
C LEU A 358 -16.35 5.43 2.49
N PHE A 359 -16.66 6.73 2.55
CA PHE A 359 -16.41 7.56 3.73
C PHE A 359 -17.16 7.07 4.97
N LEU A 360 -18.45 6.76 4.86
CA LEU A 360 -19.23 6.25 5.98
C LEU A 360 -18.70 4.90 6.49
N ILE A 361 -18.35 3.99 5.57
CA ILE A 361 -17.78 2.68 5.92
C ILE A 361 -16.44 2.83 6.65
N LEU A 362 -15.57 3.76 6.21
CA LEU A 362 -14.28 4.00 6.87
C LEU A 362 -14.44 4.68 8.24
N CYS A 363 -15.43 5.56 8.42
CA CYS A 363 -15.76 6.09 9.74
C CYS A 363 -16.27 4.98 10.66
N ALA A 364 -17.14 4.11 10.17
CA ALA A 364 -17.64 2.96 10.93
C ALA A 364 -16.52 1.99 11.28
N SER A 365 -15.57 1.73 10.37
CA SER A 365 -14.44 0.85 10.64
C SER A 365 -13.46 1.42 11.65
N TYR A 366 -13.24 2.73 11.61
CA TYR A 366 -12.43 3.43 12.62
C TYR A 366 -13.02 3.21 14.01
N ILE A 367 -14.32 3.46 14.16
CA ILE A 367 -15.03 3.26 15.43
C ILE A 367 -14.96 1.80 15.87
N PHE A 368 -15.25 0.87 14.96
CA PHE A 368 -15.25 -0.56 15.24
C PHE A 368 -13.90 -1.06 15.77
N ILE A 369 -12.79 -0.69 15.12
CA ILE A 369 -11.45 -1.15 15.53
C ILE A 369 -11.10 -0.66 16.93
N TYR A 370 -11.33 0.62 17.24
CA TYR A 370 -10.95 1.15 18.55
C TYR A 370 -11.88 0.68 19.67
N LEU A 371 -13.14 0.36 19.37
CA LEU A 371 -14.03 -0.28 20.32
C LEU A 371 -13.67 -1.76 20.57
N SER A 372 -13.10 -2.46 19.58
CA SER A 372 -12.76 -3.88 19.71
C SER A 372 -11.43 -4.14 20.41
N LEU A 373 -10.63 -3.10 20.69
CA LEU A 373 -9.36 -3.25 21.39
C LEU A 373 -9.58 -3.47 22.88
N ALA A 374 -8.90 -4.48 23.44
CA ALA A 374 -8.85 -4.68 24.88
C ALA A 374 -7.75 -3.78 25.47
N GLY A 375 -8.09 -2.93 26.45
CA GLY A 375 -7.13 -2.08 27.17
C GLY A 375 -7.51 -0.60 27.18
N ASP A 376 -6.54 0.26 27.53
CA ASP A 376 -6.75 1.71 27.59
C ASP A 376 -6.88 2.31 26.19
N ILE A 377 -8.12 2.60 25.80
CA ILE A 377 -8.47 3.20 24.51
C ILE A 377 -7.72 4.52 24.28
N LYS A 378 -7.48 5.32 25.31
CA LYS A 378 -6.80 6.60 25.16
C LYS A 378 -5.35 6.41 24.72
N TRP A 379 -4.67 5.41 25.27
CA TRP A 379 -3.30 5.04 24.88
C TRP A 379 -3.24 4.52 23.44
N PHE A 380 -4.17 3.64 23.05
CA PHE A 380 -4.25 3.16 21.66
C PHE A 380 -4.54 4.29 20.69
N LEU A 381 -5.48 5.16 21.02
CA LEU A 381 -5.81 6.32 20.21
C LEU A 381 -4.60 7.25 20.10
N SER A 382 -3.86 7.57 21.16
CA SER A 382 -2.71 8.47 21.05
C SER A 382 -1.61 7.93 20.13
N ASN A 383 -1.41 6.61 20.07
CA ASN A 383 -0.23 6.01 19.44
C ASN A 383 -0.47 5.43 18.03
N SER A 384 -1.72 5.09 17.69
CA SER A 384 -2.04 4.38 16.43
C SER A 384 -3.04 5.10 15.53
N SER A 385 -3.87 5.99 16.08
CA SER A 385 -4.98 6.60 15.32
C SER A 385 -4.52 7.46 14.16
N ASP A 386 -3.42 8.20 14.33
CA ASP A 386 -2.82 9.04 13.30
C ASP A 386 -2.38 8.19 12.08
N ARG A 387 -1.78 7.02 12.36
CA ARG A 387 -1.33 6.04 11.36
C ARG A 387 -2.51 5.36 10.66
N TYR A 388 -3.55 5.00 11.41
CA TYR A 388 -4.76 4.41 10.85
C TYR A 388 -5.50 5.40 9.92
N MET A 389 -5.56 6.68 10.29
CA MET A 389 -6.15 7.72 9.45
C MET A 389 -5.39 7.94 8.14
N LEU A 390 -4.06 7.83 8.14
CA LEU A 390 -3.29 7.84 6.90
C LEU A 390 -3.73 6.69 5.98
N MET A 391 -3.76 5.45 6.49
CA MET A 391 -4.15 4.28 5.69
C MET A 391 -5.57 4.40 5.13
N CYS A 392 -6.51 4.93 5.92
CA CYS A 392 -7.87 5.20 5.46
C CYS A 392 -7.93 6.27 4.36
N SER A 393 -7.07 7.29 4.40
CA SER A 393 -7.05 8.33 3.37
C SER A 393 -6.68 7.80 1.98
N ALA A 394 -5.93 6.69 1.91
CA ALA A 394 -5.54 6.02 0.66
C ALA A 394 -6.74 5.71 -0.25
N PHE A 395 -7.88 5.38 0.35
CA PHE A 395 -9.11 5.04 -0.37
C PHE A 395 -9.63 6.20 -1.23
N PHE A 396 -9.29 7.44 -0.89
CA PHE A 396 -9.81 8.64 -1.54
C PHE A 396 -8.83 9.28 -2.52
N VAL A 397 -7.55 8.91 -2.49
CA VAL A 397 -6.51 9.53 -3.31
C VAL A 397 -6.85 9.51 -4.82
N PRO A 398 -7.26 8.37 -5.43
CA PRO A 398 -7.60 8.36 -6.86
C PRO A 398 -8.83 9.22 -7.23
N PHE A 399 -9.75 9.43 -6.30
CA PHE A 399 -10.91 10.30 -6.51
C PHE A 399 -10.54 11.78 -6.42
N ILE A 400 -9.77 12.13 -5.38
CA ILE A 400 -9.32 13.50 -5.12
C ILE A 400 -8.40 13.96 -6.24
N SER A 401 -7.46 13.12 -6.68
CA SER A 401 -6.57 13.44 -7.80
C SER A 401 -7.35 13.81 -9.07
N GLN A 402 -8.36 13.01 -9.43
CA GLN A 402 -9.20 13.27 -10.60
C GLN A 402 -10.04 14.55 -10.46
N LYS A 403 -10.55 14.84 -9.26
CA LYS A 403 -11.32 16.08 -9.02
C LYS A 403 -10.44 17.32 -9.10
N ILE A 404 -9.27 17.32 -8.47
CA ILE A 404 -8.33 18.45 -8.52
C ILE A 404 -7.90 18.73 -9.97
N ILE A 405 -7.52 17.70 -10.74
CA ILE A 405 -7.13 17.86 -12.15
C ILE A 405 -8.26 18.50 -12.95
N ARG A 406 -9.51 18.03 -12.78
CA ARG A 406 -10.67 18.59 -13.50
C ARG A 406 -10.92 20.06 -13.16
N ILE A 407 -10.77 20.43 -11.89
CA ILE A 407 -10.92 21.82 -11.44
C ILE A 407 -9.82 22.70 -12.05
N LEU A 408 -8.56 22.26 -12.01
CA LEU A 408 -7.45 23.01 -12.60
C LEU A 408 -7.56 23.11 -14.14
N GLU A 409 -8.19 22.14 -14.80
CA GLU A 409 -8.46 22.18 -16.24
C GLU A 409 -9.62 23.12 -16.61
N SER A 410 -10.58 23.39 -15.72
CA SER A 410 -11.73 24.27 -16.02
C SER A 410 -11.42 25.77 -15.97
N TYR A 411 -10.23 26.16 -15.50
CA TYR A 411 -9.77 27.56 -15.48
C TYR A 411 -8.94 27.93 -16.73
N LYS A 412 -8.98 27.09 -17.77
CA LYS A 412 -8.48 27.38 -19.12
C LYS A 412 -9.65 27.60 -20.06
#